data_AF-A0A7W1IK29-F1
#
_entry.id   AF-A0A7W1IK29-F1
#
_cell.length_a   1.000
_cell.length_b   1.000
_cell.length_c   1.000
_cell.angle_alpha   90.00
_cell.angle_beta   90.00
_cell.angle_gamma   90.00
#
_symmetry.space_group_name_H-M   'P 1'
#
loop_
_entity.id
_entity.type
_entity.pdbx_description
1 polymer ?
#
loop_
_entity_poly.entity_id
_entity_poly.type
_entity_poly.pdbx_seq_one_letter_code
_entity_poly.pdbx_strand_id
1 'polypeptide(L)'
;VGMSNTLNTPIEALERSTPLRVERYALRTGSGGAGQGRGGDGIVRVYRTTEACTVTLLTERRRHAPRGSQGGGDGERGRNLLNGEPLPAKCRRSLVAGDVITIETPGGGGYGTM
;
A
#
# COMPACT_ATOMS: atom_id res chain seq x y z
N VAL A 1 -13.78 -11.70 -4.54
CA VAL A 1 -14.52 -10.53 -3.99
C VAL A 1 -14.06 -9.30 -4.76
N GLY A 2 -14.87 -8.85 -5.72
CA GLY A 2 -14.60 -7.60 -6.44
C GLY A 2 -15.05 -6.44 -5.57
N MET A 3 -14.11 -5.68 -5.01
CA MET A 3 -14.42 -4.34 -4.52
C MET A 3 -14.72 -3.48 -5.74
N SER A 4 -16.01 -3.31 -6.07
CA SER A 4 -16.45 -2.41 -7.15
C SER A 4 -16.32 -0.94 -6.73
N ASN A 5 -16.33 -0.66 -5.42
CA ASN A 5 -16.08 0.68 -4.89
C ASN A 5 -14.62 0.78 -4.39
N THR A 6 -13.83 1.59 -5.09
CA THR A 6 -12.42 1.89 -4.76
C THR A 6 -12.24 3.30 -4.20
N LEU A 7 -13.34 3.99 -3.82
CA LEU A 7 -13.27 5.31 -3.20
C LEU A 7 -12.36 5.27 -1.97
N ASN A 8 -11.50 6.27 -1.86
CA ASN A 8 -10.68 6.42 -0.68
C ASN A 8 -11.56 6.86 0.50
N THR A 9 -11.21 6.40 1.70
CA THR A 9 -11.69 7.06 2.92
C THR A 9 -11.05 8.45 2.98
N PRO A 10 -11.84 9.54 3.12
CA PRO A 10 -11.28 10.87 3.34
C PRO A 10 -10.37 10.87 4.57
N ILE A 11 -9.25 11.61 4.50
CA ILE A 11 -8.28 11.67 5.60
C ILE A 11 -8.96 12.15 6.88
N GLU A 12 -9.74 13.24 6.82
CA GLU A 12 -10.43 13.81 7.97
C GLU A 12 -11.38 12.82 8.65
N ALA A 13 -12.10 12.01 7.86
CA ALA A 13 -12.98 10.97 8.38
C ALA A 13 -12.21 9.84 9.07
N LEU A 14 -11.06 9.44 8.50
CA LEU A 14 -10.19 8.42 9.08
C LEU A 14 -9.61 8.90 10.42
N GLU A 15 -9.04 10.11 10.45
CA GLU A 15 -8.41 10.66 11.66
C GLU A 15 -9.41 10.96 12.77
N ARG A 16 -10.67 11.30 12.41
CA ARG A 16 -11.74 11.48 13.39
C ARG A 16 -12.21 10.17 14.02
N SER A 17 -12.11 9.06 13.30
CA SER A 17 -12.67 7.76 13.71
C SER A 17 -11.62 6.76 14.20
N THR A 18 -10.34 7.08 14.07
CA THR A 18 -9.23 6.18 14.43
C THR A 18 -8.10 6.94 15.14
N PRO A 19 -7.29 6.27 15.97
CA PRO A 19 -6.13 6.87 16.61
C PRO A 19 -4.92 6.99 15.67
N LEU A 20 -5.16 7.45 14.44
CA LEU A 20 -4.18 7.57 13.37
C LEU A 20 -4.17 9.00 12.84
N ARG A 21 -2.98 9.55 12.63
CA ARG A 21 -2.70 10.76 11.86
C ARG A 21 -2.06 10.36 10.53
N VAL A 22 -2.56 10.89 9.42
CA VAL A 22 -1.98 10.65 8.10
C VAL A 22 -0.81 11.61 7.88
N GLU A 23 0.41 11.08 7.81
CA GLU A 23 1.60 11.89 7.54
C GLU A 23 1.89 11.99 6.04
N ARG A 24 1.50 10.96 5.27
CA ARG A 24 1.70 10.94 3.82
C ARG A 24 0.60 10.16 3.14
N TYR A 25 0.11 10.71 2.04
CA TYR A 25 -0.68 10.00 1.05
C TYR A 25 -0.24 10.46 -0.33
N ALA A 26 0.51 9.61 -1.04
CA ALA A 26 1.10 9.97 -2.33
C ALA A 26 1.03 8.79 -3.31
N LEU A 27 1.20 9.07 -4.60
CA LEU A 27 1.52 8.04 -5.58
C LEU A 27 2.89 7.43 -5.28
N ARG A 28 3.01 6.13 -5.52
CA ARG A 28 4.27 5.37 -5.48
C ARG A 28 4.85 5.36 -6.89
N THR A 29 5.34 6.52 -7.34
CA THR A 29 5.79 6.75 -8.72
C THR A 29 6.82 5.70 -9.17
N GLY A 30 6.59 5.13 -10.35
CA GLY A 30 7.49 4.12 -10.94
C GLY A 30 7.25 2.69 -10.44
N SER A 31 6.23 2.47 -9.62
CA SER A 31 5.90 1.12 -9.15
C SER A 31 5.14 0.28 -10.16
N GLY A 32 4.51 0.89 -11.16
CA GLY A 32 3.86 0.20 -12.25
C GLY A 32 4.85 -0.43 -13.22
N GLY A 33 4.55 -1.64 -13.68
CA GLY A 33 5.36 -2.37 -14.65
C GLY A 33 5.44 -1.66 -16.01
N ALA A 34 6.61 -1.72 -16.65
CA ALA A 34 6.84 -1.13 -17.96
C ALA A 34 6.11 -1.89 -19.08
N GLY A 35 5.79 -1.21 -20.17
CA GLY A 35 5.13 -1.75 -21.36
C GLY A 35 4.48 -0.62 -22.16
N GLN A 36 4.05 -0.90 -23.40
CA GLN A 36 3.27 0.05 -24.22
C GLN A 36 2.06 0.58 -23.44
N GLY A 37 1.39 -0.32 -22.72
CA GLY A 37 0.45 0.01 -21.66
C GLY A 37 1.14 -0.07 -20.31
N ARG A 38 1.59 1.07 -19.76
CA ARG A 38 2.21 1.11 -18.44
C ARG A 38 1.23 0.65 -17.35
N GLY A 39 1.70 -0.20 -16.44
CA GLY A 39 0.95 -0.54 -15.25
C GLY A 39 0.70 0.69 -14.37
N GLY A 40 -0.46 0.74 -13.70
CA GLY A 40 -0.77 1.83 -12.78
C GLY A 40 0.17 1.84 -11.56
N ASP A 41 0.60 3.01 -11.12
CA ASP A 41 1.37 3.14 -9.89
C ASP A 41 0.49 2.85 -8.68
N GLY A 42 1.09 2.22 -7.67
CA GLY A 42 0.52 2.12 -6.34
C GLY A 42 0.53 3.45 -5.59
N ILE A 43 0.26 3.39 -4.29
CA ILE A 43 0.25 4.52 -3.37
C ILE A 43 1.13 4.21 -2.16
N VAL A 44 1.65 5.27 -1.56
CA VAL A 44 2.33 5.27 -0.26
C VAL A 44 1.41 5.95 0.75
N ARG A 45 1.07 5.23 1.82
CA ARG A 45 0.34 5.79 2.97
C ARG A 45 1.19 5.64 4.22
N VAL A 46 1.40 6.73 4.93
CA VAL A 46 2.13 6.77 6.20
C VAL A 46 1.18 7.25 7.28
N TYR A 47 1.04 6.45 8.33
CA TYR A 47 0.18 6.71 9.47
C TYR A 47 1.01 6.76 10.75
N ARG A 48 0.84 7.80 11.55
CA ARG A 48 1.35 7.86 12.92
C ARG A 48 0.23 7.58 13.90
N THR A 49 0.44 6.69 14.86
CA THR A 49 -0.51 6.45 15.94
C THR A 49 -0.50 7.61 16.94
N THR A 50 -1.67 8.05 17.40
CA THR A 50 -1.80 9.13 18.38
C THR A 50 -1.95 8.61 19.81
N GLU A 51 -2.36 7.35 19.97
CA GLU A 51 -2.54 6.63 21.24
C GLU A 51 -2.28 5.13 21.05
N ALA A 52 -2.28 4.37 22.14
CA ALA A 52 -2.09 2.92 22.07
C ALA A 52 -3.27 2.26 21.33
N CYS A 53 -2.98 1.45 20.33
CA CYS A 53 -4.01 0.83 19.49
C CYS A 53 -3.57 -0.53 18.95
N THR A 54 -4.46 -1.21 18.23
CA THR A 54 -4.13 -2.45 17.51
C THR A 54 -4.32 -2.21 16.02
N VAL A 55 -3.30 -2.55 15.23
CA VAL A 55 -3.42 -2.60 13.77
C VAL A 55 -3.50 -4.04 13.29
N THR A 56 -4.39 -4.30 12.34
CA THR A 56 -4.44 -5.56 11.59
C THR A 56 -4.20 -5.25 10.12
N LEU A 57 -3.15 -5.85 9.57
CA LEU A 57 -2.82 -5.76 8.15
C LEU A 57 -3.38 -6.98 7.42
N LEU A 58 -4.13 -6.74 6.35
CA LEU A 58 -4.69 -7.75 5.45
C LEU A 58 -4.32 -7.39 4.01
N THR A 59 -3.04 -7.54 3.67
CA THR A 59 -2.51 -7.08 2.40
C THR A 59 -2.10 -8.24 1.49
N GLU A 60 -2.18 -8.02 0.18
CA GLU A 60 -1.85 -9.00 -0.86
C GLU A 60 -0.69 -8.54 -1.74
N ARG A 61 -0.19 -9.42 -2.63
CA ARG A 61 0.90 -9.08 -3.58
C ARG A 61 2.19 -8.57 -2.90
N ARG A 62 2.51 -9.17 -1.75
CA ARG A 62 3.76 -8.92 -0.99
C ARG A 62 4.86 -9.94 -1.31
N ARG A 63 4.47 -11.19 -1.59
CA ARG A 63 5.38 -12.27 -2.01
C ARG A 63 5.53 -12.36 -3.53
N HIS A 64 4.47 -12.09 -4.28
CA HIS A 64 4.46 -12.16 -5.75
C HIS A 64 3.98 -10.84 -6.32
N ALA A 65 4.68 -10.36 -7.35
CA ALA A 65 4.33 -9.16 -8.09
C ALA A 65 3.03 -9.33 -8.89
N PRO A 66 2.28 -8.25 -9.15
CA PRO A 66 1.32 -8.22 -10.25
C PRO A 66 2.07 -8.41 -11.58
N ARG A 67 1.72 -9.48 -12.29
CA ARG A 67 2.44 -9.88 -13.49
C ARG A 67 2.16 -8.96 -14.66
N GLY A 68 3.18 -8.64 -15.42
CA GLY A 68 3.02 -8.07 -16.75
C GLY A 68 2.45 -9.08 -17.74
N SER A 69 2.12 -8.62 -18.94
CA SER A 69 1.51 -9.45 -19.99
C SER A 69 1.98 -9.03 -21.38
N GLN A 70 2.00 -9.99 -22.31
CA GLN A 70 2.43 -9.77 -23.72
C GLN A 70 3.78 -9.06 -23.85
N GLY A 71 4.76 -9.42 -22.99
CA GLY A 71 6.09 -8.80 -22.97
C GLY A 71 6.24 -7.59 -22.03
N GLY A 72 5.15 -7.14 -21.40
CA GLY A 72 5.20 -6.12 -20.35
C GLY A 72 5.86 -6.61 -19.08
N GLY A 73 6.51 -5.69 -18.35
CA GLY A 73 7.17 -5.95 -17.07
C GLY A 73 6.20 -6.08 -15.91
N ASP A 74 6.63 -6.79 -14.87
CA ASP A 74 5.91 -6.92 -13.61
C ASP A 74 5.85 -5.58 -12.86
N GLY A 75 4.75 -5.34 -12.14
CA GLY A 75 4.66 -4.24 -11.19
C GLY A 75 5.44 -4.54 -9.92
N GLU A 76 5.83 -3.51 -9.19
CA GLU A 76 6.51 -3.70 -7.91
C GLU A 76 5.58 -4.35 -6.86
N ARG A 77 6.17 -5.17 -5.99
CA ARG A 77 5.48 -5.75 -4.84
C ARG A 77 5.18 -4.67 -3.81
N GLY A 78 4.03 -4.80 -3.14
CA GLY A 78 3.74 -3.93 -1.99
C GLY A 78 4.65 -4.24 -0.81
N ARG A 79 4.72 -3.30 0.13
CA ARG A 79 5.51 -3.41 1.38
C ARG A 79 4.69 -2.88 2.55
N ASN A 80 4.90 -3.46 3.72
CA ASN A 80 4.37 -2.94 4.98
C ASN A 80 5.56 -2.74 5.91
N LEU A 81 5.63 -1.60 6.58
CA LEU A 81 6.70 -1.28 7.52
C LEU A 81 6.10 -0.77 8.83
N LEU A 82 6.70 -1.14 9.96
CA LEU A 82 6.46 -0.54 11.27
C LEU A 82 7.78 0.09 11.73
N ASN A 83 7.80 1.41 11.89
CA ASN A 83 9.00 2.18 12.27
C ASN A 83 10.20 1.91 11.34
N GLY A 84 9.93 1.69 10.05
CA GLY A 84 10.94 1.34 9.04
C GLY A 84 11.23 -0.16 8.92
N GLU A 85 10.81 -0.98 9.89
CA GLU A 85 11.05 -2.41 9.89
C GLU A 85 9.98 -3.20 9.12
N PRO A 86 10.36 -4.18 8.27
CA PRO A 86 9.41 -4.95 7.49
C PRO A 86 8.38 -5.73 8.31
N LEU A 87 7.11 -5.66 7.89
CA LEU A 87 6.03 -6.48 8.39
C LEU A 87 5.55 -7.51 7.35
N PRO A 88 5.04 -8.69 7.81
CA PRO A 88 4.38 -9.64 6.93
C PRO A 88 3.17 -9.06 6.19
N ALA A 89 2.73 -9.78 5.16
CA ALA A 89 1.56 -9.40 4.38
C ALA A 89 0.26 -9.36 5.22
N LYS A 90 0.13 -10.30 6.15
CA LYS A 90 -0.98 -10.40 7.09
C LYS A 90 -0.43 -10.55 8.49
N CYS A 91 -0.78 -9.62 9.38
CA CYS A 91 -0.39 -9.67 10.77
C CYS A 91 -1.25 -8.76 11.63
N ARG A 92 -1.28 -9.04 12.93
CA ARG A 92 -1.82 -8.16 13.97
C ARG A 92 -0.67 -7.64 14.83
N ARG A 93 -0.67 -6.35 15.17
CA ARG A 93 0.32 -5.72 16.04
C ARG A 93 -0.37 -4.77 17.01
N SER A 94 0.07 -4.80 18.26
CA SER A 94 -0.23 -3.74 19.24
C SER A 94 0.80 -2.63 19.03
N LEU A 95 0.33 -1.38 19.00
CA LEU A 95 1.13 -0.19 18.76
C LEU A 95 0.98 0.75 19.96
N VAL A 96 2.00 1.57 20.18
CA VAL A 96 1.98 2.67 21.15
C VAL A 96 1.86 4.01 20.42
N ALA A 97 1.59 5.09 21.15
CA ALA A 97 1.57 6.43 20.57
C ALA A 97 2.93 6.77 19.94
N GLY A 98 2.90 7.33 18.72
CA GLY A 98 4.08 7.74 17.99
C GLY A 98 4.65 6.69 17.03
N ASP A 99 4.21 5.42 17.10
CA ASP A 99 4.55 4.40 16.11
C ASP A 99 4.08 4.81 14.72
N VAL A 100 4.88 4.47 13.70
CA VAL A 100 4.64 4.82 12.31
C VAL A 100 4.45 3.57 11.47
N ILE A 101 3.27 3.44 10.87
CA ILE A 101 2.93 2.40 9.90
C ILE A 101 3.04 2.97 8.49
N THR A 102 3.91 2.38 7.66
CA THR A 102 3.99 2.69 6.24
C THR A 102 3.42 1.54 5.42
N ILE A 103 2.45 1.84 4.56
CA ILE A 103 1.86 0.91 3.60
C ILE A 103 2.16 1.38 2.19
N GLU A 104 2.93 0.57 1.48
CA GLU A 104 3.17 0.69 0.05
C GLU A 104 2.31 -0.34 -0.67
N THR A 105 1.35 0.11 -1.48
CA THR A 105 0.56 -0.81 -2.30
C THR A 105 1.37 -1.27 -3.51
N PRO A 106 1.10 -2.48 -4.06
CA PRO A 106 1.76 -2.90 -5.29
C PRO A 106 1.38 -1.98 -6.45
N GLY A 107 2.24 -1.91 -7.46
CA GLY A 107 1.89 -1.37 -8.78
C GLY A 107 1.23 -2.43 -9.66
N GLY A 108 0.57 -2.01 -10.74
CA GLY A 108 0.03 -2.90 -11.77
C GLY A 108 1.13 -3.46 -12.68
N GLY A 109 0.90 -4.63 -13.29
CA GLY A 109 1.77 -5.13 -14.36
C GLY A 109 1.55 -4.35 -15.66
N GLY A 110 2.61 -4.20 -16.45
CA GLY A 110 2.54 -3.58 -17.77
C GLY A 110 2.02 -4.51 -18.86
N TYR A 111 1.65 -3.93 -19.99
CA TYR A 111 1.18 -4.64 -21.19
C TYR A 111 2.02 -4.28 -22.41
N GLY A 112 2.43 -5.30 -23.18
CA GLY A 112 3.16 -5.12 -24.44
C GLY A 112 4.65 -4.84 -24.26
N THR A 113 5.45 -5.16 -25.26
CA THR A 113 6.88 -4.84 -25.32
C THR A 113 7.10 -3.35 -25.54
N MET A 114 7.92 -2.72 -24.71
CA MET A 114 8.34 -1.31 -24.84
C MET A 114 9.01 -1.01 -26.19
#